data_AF-A0A139R755-F1
#
_entry.id   AF-A0A139R755-F1
#
_cell.length_a   1.000
_cell.length_b   1.000
_cell.length_c   1.000
_cell.angle_alpha   90.00
_cell.angle_beta   90.00
_cell.angle_gamma   90.00
#
_symmetry.space_group_name_H-M   'P 1'
#
loop_
_entity.id
_entity.type
_entity.pdbx_description
1 polymer ?
#
loop_
_entity_poly.entity_id
_entity_poly.type
_entity_poly.pdbx_seq_one_letter_code
_entity_poly.pdbx_strand_id
1 'polypeptide(L)' 'MGNTIEFTSFEDAKIAFLERLEHFVKSNQFKVKIGKKPYYPSPLWDDVTE' A
#
# COMPACT_ATOMS: atom_id res chain seq x y z
N MET A 1 -16.06 0.97 -4.51
CA MET A 1 -16.64 2.27 -4.12
C MET A 1 -15.80 2.80 -2.97
N GLY A 2 -15.09 3.92 -3.18
CA GLY A 2 -14.24 4.53 -2.16
C GLY A 2 -15.08 5.54 -1.37
N ASN A 3 -15.32 5.25 -0.09
CA ASN A 3 -15.93 6.22 0.81
C ASN A 3 -14.82 7.15 1.31
N THR A 4 -15.07 8.46 1.27
CA THR A 4 -14.22 9.43 1.95
C THR A 4 -14.28 9.18 3.44
N ILE A 5 -13.12 9.13 4.10
CA ILE A 5 -13.02 9.06 5.56
C ILE A 5 -12.63 10.45 6.01
N GLU A 6 -13.49 11.09 6.80
CA GLU A 6 -13.24 12.39 7.38
C GLU A 6 -12.49 12.22 8.71
N PHE A 7 -11.52 13.09 8.95
CA PHE A 7 -10.75 13.13 10.19
C PHE A 7 -10.85 14.51 10.83
N THR A 8 -10.98 14.54 12.16
CA THR A 8 -11.05 15.79 12.92
C THR A 8 -9.67 16.38 13.25
N SER A 9 -8.61 15.58 13.13
CA SER A 9 -7.23 15.95 13.40
C SER A 9 -6.31 15.55 12.24
N PHE A 10 -5.36 16.42 11.91
CA PHE A 10 -4.32 16.11 10.93
C PHE A 10 -3.46 14.91 11.34
N GLU A 11 -3.12 14.79 12.63
CA GLU A 11 -2.29 13.66 13.08
C GLU A 11 -3.04 12.33 12.96
N ASP A 12 -4.34 12.30 13.27
CA ASP A 12 -5.15 11.09 13.10
C ASP A 12 -5.24 10.70 11.61
N ALA A 13 -5.45 11.69 10.73
CA ALA A 13 -5.48 11.48 9.28
C ALA A 13 -4.14 10.94 8.77
N LYS A 14 -3.03 11.49 9.25
CA LYS A 14 -1.68 11.10 8.88
C LYS A 14 -1.35 9.68 9.32
N ILE A 15 -1.70 9.32 10.56
CA ILE A 15 -1.49 7.95 11.07
C ILE A 15 -2.30 6.96 10.23
N ALA A 16 -3.60 7.21 10.05
CA ALA A 16 -4.46 6.32 9.27
C ALA A 16 -4.02 6.20 7.81
N PHE A 17 -3.52 7.29 7.22
CA PHE A 17 -2.94 7.27 5.87
C PHE A 17 -1.69 6.38 5.81
N LEU A 18 -0.75 6.53 6.74
CA LEU A 18 0.49 5.75 6.77
C LEU A 18 0.21 4.26 6.99
N GLU A 19 -0.68 3.90 7.91
CA GLU A 19 -1.10 2.51 8.13
C GLU A 19 -1.70 1.91 6.86
N ARG A 20 -2.61 2.64 6.19
CA ARG A 20 -3.24 2.17 4.96
C ARG A 20 -2.23 2.03 3.82
N LEU A 21 -1.28 2.96 3.71
CA LEU A 21 -0.21 2.90 2.73
C LEU A 21 0.69 1.68 2.97
N GLU A 22 1.08 1.42 4.21
CA GLU A 22 1.88 0.25 4.58
C GLU A 22 1.17 -1.05 4.22
N HIS A 23 -0.12 -1.18 4.55
CA HIS A 23 -0.93 -2.33 4.20
C HIS A 23 -1.01 -2.55 2.68
N PHE A 24 -1.13 -1.45 1.92
CA PHE A 24 -1.18 -1.50 0.47
C PHE A 24 0.15 -1.96 -0.12
N VAL A 25 1.28 -1.43 0.37
CA VAL A 25 2.63 -1.84 -0.04
C VAL A 25 2.85 -3.33 0.24
N LYS A 26 2.59 -3.79 1.47
CA LYS A 26 2.73 -5.21 1.85
C LYS A 26 1.86 -6.13 0.98
N SER A 27 0.63 -5.71 0.66
CA SER A 27 -0.26 -6.48 -0.20
C SER A 27 0.27 -6.62 -1.63
N ASN A 28 0.86 -5.56 -2.20
CA ASN A 28 1.46 -5.62 -3.53
C ASN A 28 2.70 -6.52 -3.54
N GLN A 29 3.59 -6.38 -2.56
CA GLN A 29 4.76 -7.25 -2.39
C GLN A 29 4.36 -8.72 -2.23
N PHE A 30 3.35 -9.00 -1.39
CA PHE A 30 2.85 -10.36 -1.21
C PHE A 30 2.33 -10.96 -2.52
N LYS A 31 1.56 -10.19 -3.30
CA LYS A 31 1.06 -10.64 -4.60
C LYS A 31 2.19 -11.02 -5.56
N VAL A 32 3.22 -10.18 -5.63
CA VAL A 32 4.40 -10.43 -6.47
C VAL A 32 5.10 -11.72 -6.04
N LYS A 33 5.31 -11.92 -4.72
CA LYS A 33 5.91 -13.15 -4.17
C LYS A 33 5.16 -14.43 -4.53
N ILE A 34 3.83 -14.37 -4.62
CA ILE A 34 3.00 -15.54 -5.01
C ILE A 34 2.76 -15.62 -6.53
N GLY A 35 3.52 -14.87 -7.34
CA GLY A 35 3.41 -14.85 -8.80
C GLY A 35 2.12 -14.21 -9.33
N LYS A 36 1.39 -13.44 -8.51
CA LYS A 36 0.19 -12.71 -8.93
C LYS A 36 0.51 -11.25 -9.25
N LYS A 37 -0.26 -10.69 -10.19
CA LYS A 37 -0.16 -9.27 -10.54
C LYS A 37 -0.51 -8.39 -9.32
N PRO A 38 0.37 -7.45 -8.91
CA PRO A 38 0.07 -6.51 -7.84
C PRO A 38 -1.08 -5.59 -8.26
N TYR A 39 -1.75 -4.97 -7.28
CA TYR A 39 -2.76 -3.95 -7.54
C TYR A 39 -2.16 -2.70 -8.19
N TYR A 40 -0.91 -2.38 -7.83
CA TYR A 40 -0.15 -1.28 -8.40
C TYR A 40 1.19 -1.80 -8.94
N PRO A 41 1.48 -1.65 -10.24
CA PRO A 41 2.77 -2.02 -10.81
C PRO A 41 3.85 -1.06 -10.30
N SER A 42 4.98 -1.59 -9.84
CA SER A 42 6.13 -0.79 -9.41
C SER A 42 7.42 -1.54 -9.68
N PRO A 43 8.47 -0.88 -10.17
CA PRO A 43 9.80 -1.48 -10.30
C PRO A 43 10.43 -1.80 -8.94
N LEU A 44 9.85 -1.30 -7.84
CA LEU A 44 10.29 -1.62 -6.48
C LEU A 44 9.87 -3.03 -6.01
N TRP A 45 9.00 -3.70 -6.76
CA TRP A 45 8.55 -5.05 -6.44
C TRP A 45 9.36 -6.14 -7.12
N ASP A 46 9.86 -5.83 -8.31
CA ASP A 46 10.75 -6.71 -9.04
C ASP A 46 12.04 -6.74 -8.22
N ASP A 47 12.35 -7.89 -7.61
CA ASP A 47 13.52 -8.04 -6.74
C ASP A 47 14.71 -7.34 -7.39
N VAL A 48 15.39 -6.47 -6.63
CA VAL A 48 16.69 -5.94 -7.01
C VAL A 48 17.59 -7.16 -7.04
N THR A 49 17.71 -7.81 -8.20
CA THR A 49 18.73 -8.83 -8.42
C THR A 49 20.06 -8.13 -8.23
N GLU A 50 20.68 -8.35 -7.07
CA GLU A 50 22.06 -7.95 -6.76
C GLU A 50 23.04 -8.64 -7.70
#